data_AF-A0A162TPC4-F1
#
_entry.id   AF-A0A162TPC4-F1
#
_cell.length_a   1.000
_cell.length_b   1.000
_cell.length_c   1.000
_cell.angle_alpha   90.00
_cell.angle_beta   90.00
_cell.angle_gamma   90.00
#
_symmetry.space_group_name_H-M   'P 1'
#
loop_
_entity.id
_entity.type
_entity.pdbx_description
1 polymer ?
#
loop_
_entity_poly.entity_id
_entity_poly.type
_entity_poly.pdbx_seq_one_letter_code
_entity_poly.pdbx_strand_id
1 'polypeptide(L)' 'MFDKYRHVYLINKVTDSSFSLCKVLNKYESDEAAMDDLKKLLAKKITETDLLKKFDDKEI' A
#
# COMPACT_ATOMS: atom_id res chain seq x y z
N MET A 1 -22.57 -7.01 -10.29
CA MET A 1 -21.77 -7.35 -9.10
C MET A 1 -20.32 -7.01 -9.42
N PHE A 2 -19.97 -5.73 -9.37
CA PHE A 2 -18.65 -5.22 -9.76
C PHE A 2 -18.22 -4.16 -8.74
N ASP A 3 -16.90 -4.03 -8.55
CA ASP A 3 -16.20 -3.16 -7.61
C ASP A 3 -16.07 -3.65 -6.16
N LYS A 4 -15.34 -4.74 -5.93
CA LYS A 4 -14.85 -5.00 -4.56
C LYS A 4 -13.35 -4.86 -4.33
N TYR A 5 -12.49 -4.76 -5.36
CA TYR A 5 -11.05 -4.55 -5.13
C TYR A 5 -10.44 -3.75 -6.28
N ARG A 6 -10.40 -2.43 -6.16
CA ARG A 6 -9.65 -1.61 -7.13
C ARG A 6 -8.16 -1.73 -6.77
N HIS A 7 -7.50 -2.77 -7.28
CA HIS A 7 -6.07 -2.95 -7.10
C HIS A 7 -5.33 -1.79 -7.79
N VAL A 8 -4.78 -0.88 -7.01
CA VAL A 8 -3.99 0.25 -7.51
C VAL A 8 -2.52 -0.15 -7.53
N TYR A 9 -1.86 0.13 -8.65
CA TYR A 9 -0.43 -0.09 -8.83
C TYR A 9 0.23 1.22 -9.24
N LEU A 10 1.48 1.42 -8.81
CA LEU A 10 2.33 2.54 -9.20
C LEU A 10 3.55 1.99 -9.94
N ILE A 11 3.88 2.61 -11.08
CA ILE A 11 5.14 2.34 -11.76
C ILE A 11 6.16 3.35 -11.25
N ASN A 12 7.16 2.88 -10.51
CA ASN A 12 8.26 3.70 -10.04
C ASN A 12 9.46 3.51 -10.97
N LYS A 13 9.94 4.59 -11.60
CA LYS A 13 11.20 4.56 -12.35
C LYS A 13 12.37 4.57 -11.35
N VAL A 14 13.21 3.55 -11.39
CA VAL A 14 14.35 3.41 -10.45
C VAL A 14 15.63 3.95 -11.07
N THR A 15 15.86 3.64 -12.35
CA THR A 15 16.96 4.20 -13.16
C THR A 15 16.46 4.52 -14.57
N ASP A 16 17.31 5.00 -15.47
CA ASP A 16 16.95 5.26 -16.86
C ASP A 16 16.49 4.03 -17.64
N SER A 17 16.88 2.84 -17.21
CA SER A 17 16.56 1.57 -17.86
C SER A 17 15.79 0.59 -16.98
N SER A 18 15.43 0.97 -15.75
CA SER A 18 14.74 0.06 -14.82
C SER A 18 13.53 0.69 -14.14
N PHE A 19 12.49 -0.12 -14.01
CA PHE A 19 11.20 0.25 -13.43
C PHE A 19 10.79 -0.81 -12.40
N SER A 20 10.12 -0.36 -11.35
CA SER A 20 9.50 -1.22 -10.34
C SER A 20 7.99 -1.05 -10.41
N LEU A 21 7.29 -2.18 -10.40
CA LEU A 21 5.83 -2.19 -10.25
C LEU A 21 5.51 -2.36 -8.77
N CYS A 22 4.95 -1.31 -8.17
CA CYS A 22 4.61 -1.27 -6.75
C CYS A 22 3.10 -1.45 -6.59
N LYS A 23 2.69 -2.40 -5.76
CA LYS A 23 1.28 -2.53 -5.34
C LYS A 23 1.00 -1.52 -4.23
N VAL A 24 -0.07 -0.75 -4.36
CA VAL A 24 -0.53 0.12 -3.28
C VAL A 24 -1.31 -0.74 -2.28
N LEU A 25 -0.79 -0.83 -1.05
CA LEU A 25 -1.38 -1.64 0.01
C LEU A 25 -2.41 -0.87 0.85
N ASN A 26 -2.26 0.45 0.97
CA ASN A 26 -3.20 1.35 1.66
C ASN A 26 -2.97 2.81 1.25
N LYS A 27 -3.90 3.72 1.57
CA LYS A 27 -3.79 5.17 1.43
C LYS A 27 -3.74 5.84 2.80
N TYR A 28 -2.88 6.84 2.93
CA TYR A 28 -2.68 7.60 4.16
C TYR A 28 -2.82 9.09 3.85
N GLU A 29 -3.34 9.84 4.81
CA GLU A 29 -3.42 11.31 4.75
C GLU A 29 -2.15 11.98 5.29
N SER A 30 -1.23 11.21 5.90
CA SER A 30 0.07 11.68 6.37
C SER A 30 1.17 10.64 6.12
N ASP A 31 2.35 11.16 5.87
CA ASP A 31 3.60 10.43 5.64
C ASP A 31 4.10 9.74 6.92
N GLU A 32 3.88 10.31 8.10
CA GLU A 32 4.21 9.65 9.38
C GLU A 32 3.40 8.37 9.60
N ALA A 33 2.10 8.40 9.28
CA ALA A 33 1.24 7.22 9.41
C ALA A 33 1.66 6.10 8.44
N ALA A 34 2.01 6.48 7.20
CA ALA A 34 2.53 5.53 6.22
C ALA A 34 3.88 4.93 6.67
N MET A 35 4.76 5.75 7.24
CA MET A 35 6.07 5.33 7.74
C MET A 35 5.97 4.37 8.94
N ASP A 36 5.05 4.62 9.87
CA ASP A 36 4.85 3.75 11.03
C ASP A 36 4.35 2.36 10.64
N ASP A 37 3.38 2.28 9.72
CA ASP A 37 2.89 1.02 9.21
C ASP A 37 3.95 0.28 8.36
N LEU A 38 4.81 1.00 7.61
CA LEU A 38 5.97 0.39 6.95
C LEU A 38 6.95 -0.21 7.97
N LYS A 39 7.28 0.50 9.04
CA LYS A 39 8.15 -0.02 10.11
C LYS A 39 7.56 -1.29 10.74
N LYS A 40 6.25 -1.31 11.00
CA LYS A 40 5.56 -2.50 11.53
C LYS A 40 5.59 -3.67 10.55
N LEU A 41 5.40 -3.41 9.25
CA LEU A 41 5.45 -4.43 8.20
C LEU A 41 6.85 -5.06 8.12
N LEU A 42 7.91 -4.24 8.09
CA LEU A 42 9.29 -4.70 8.06
C LEU A 42 9.69 -5.46 9.33
N ALA A 43 9.14 -5.06 10.48
CA ALA A 43 9.30 -5.76 11.75
C ALA A 43 8.43 -7.03 11.87
N LYS A 44 7.68 -7.41 10.83
CA LYS A 44 6.74 -8.55 10.81
C LYS A 44 5.67 -8.50 11.91
N LYS A 45 5.30 -7.28 12.36
CA LYS A 45 4.23 -7.06 13.34
C LYS A 45 2.85 -7.01 12.70
N ILE A 46 2.78 -6.72 11.41
CA ILE A 46 1.58 -6.71 10.57
C ILE A 46 1.90 -7.36 9.22
N THR A 47 0.87 -7.82 8.51
CA THR A 47 0.99 -8.39 7.17
C THR A 47 0.47 -7.43 6.09
N GLU A 48 0.79 -7.69 4.82
CA GLU A 48 0.20 -6.94 3.69
C GLU A 48 -1.33 -7.06 3.66
N THR A 49 -1.88 -8.20 4.06
CA THR A 49 -3.33 -8.41 4.18
C THR A 49 -3.95 -7.51 5.24
N ASP A 50 -3.26 -7.27 6.35
CA ASP A 50 -3.74 -6.35 7.40
C ASP A 50 -3.77 -4.91 6.91
N LEU A 51 -2.80 -4.51 6.08
CA LEU A 51 -2.78 -3.20 5.43
C LEU A 51 -3.90 -3.04 4.41
N LEU A 52 -4.18 -4.08 3.63
CA LEU A 52 -5.26 -4.09 2.63
C LEU A 52 -6.65 -4.08 3.27
N LYS A 53 -6.88 -4.81 4.36
CA LYS A 53 -8.17 -4.76 5.09
C LYS A 53 -8.47 -3.35 5.60
N LYS A 54 -7.46 -2.67 6.14
CA LYS A 54 -7.57 -1.26 6.55
C LYS A 54 -7.76 -0.28 5.37
N PHE A 55 -7.46 -0.69 4.14
CA PHE A 55 -7.74 0.12 2.96
C PHE A 55 -9.22 0.01 2.58
N ASP A 56 -9.76 -1.21 2.59
CA ASP A 56 -11.17 -1.48 2.29
C ASP A 56 -12.12 -0.94 3.37
N ASP A 57 -11.68 -0.92 4.64
CA ASP A 57 -12.47 -0.44 5.79
C ASP A 57 -12.45 1.09 5.97
N LYS A 58 -11.64 1.83 5.19
CA LYS A 58 -11.73 3.30 5.15
C LYS A 58 -12.87 3.68 4.23
N GLU A 59 -14.09 3.69 4.80
CA GLU A 59 -15.23 4.33 4.15
C GLU A 59 -14.81 5.75 3.70
N ILE A 60 -15.12 6.05 2.44
CA ILE A 60 -14.99 7.40 1.87
C ILE A 60 -15.99 8.32 2.56
#